data_AF-A0A5N7RYC1-F1
#
_entry.id   AF-A0A5N7RYC1-F1
#
_cell.length_a   1.000
_cell.length_b   1.000
_cell.length_c   1.000
_cell.angle_alpha   90.00
_cell.angle_beta   90.00
_cell.angle_gamma   90.00
#
_symmetry.space_group_name_H-M   'P 1'
#
loop_
_entity.id
_entity.type
_entity.pdbx_description
1 polymer ?
#
loop_
_entity_poly.entity_id
_entity_poly.type
_entity_poly.pdbx_seq_one_letter_code
_entity_poly.pdbx_strand_id
1 'polypeptide(L)'
;MPRVLLVNDTDKPIAELREALQRAGYEILADVAHARALLHAVETQRPDVILIDTESPTRDTLEQLAVMNAAAPRPVVMFSDAADQSVIRAAVRAGVTTYVVDGMAPGKLAPILEVACARFDEEDKLRRRLAEVEQQLADRKDVDRAKGWLMDRHGLGEAEAFELLRGQAMKQGVRLGDVARQVLSLSDPPRP
;
A
#
# COMPACT_ATOMS: atom_id res chain seq x y z
N MET A 1 -9.42 19.31 -3.44
CA MET A 1 -10.62 18.47 -3.26
C MET A 1 -10.16 17.03 -3.38
N PRO A 2 -10.62 16.10 -2.52
CA PRO A 2 -10.26 14.68 -2.64
C PRO A 2 -10.81 14.09 -3.94
N ARG A 3 -10.02 13.25 -4.59
CA ARG A 3 -10.28 12.70 -5.92
C ARG A 3 -10.80 11.27 -5.79
N VAL A 4 -12.02 11.03 -6.26
CA VAL A 4 -12.69 9.73 -6.18
C VAL A 4 -12.61 9.05 -7.54
N LEU A 5 -12.02 7.85 -7.57
CA LEU A 5 -12.14 6.95 -8.71
C LEU A 5 -13.39 6.09 -8.54
N LEU A 6 -14.34 6.21 -9.46
CA LEU A 6 -15.53 5.37 -9.49
C LEU A 6 -15.30 4.17 -10.43
N VAL A 7 -15.62 2.99 -9.93
CA VAL A 7 -15.68 1.73 -10.67
C VAL A 7 -17.10 1.23 -10.57
N ASN A 8 -17.88 1.37 -11.64
CA ASN A 8 -19.26 0.92 -11.67
C ASN A 8 -19.38 -0.33 -12.56
N ASP A 9 -19.73 -1.44 -11.94
CA ASP A 9 -19.98 -2.75 -12.59
C ASP A 9 -21.48 -3.07 -12.63
N THR A 10 -22.33 -2.03 -12.55
CA THR A 10 -23.78 -2.16 -12.57
C THR A 10 -24.40 -1.18 -13.58
N ASP A 11 -25.62 -1.47 -14.03
CA ASP A 11 -26.38 -0.55 -14.89
C ASP A 11 -27.05 0.61 -14.10
N LYS A 12 -26.71 0.77 -12.81
CA LYS A 12 -27.33 1.79 -11.94
C LYS A 12 -26.94 3.21 -12.41
N PRO A 13 -27.87 4.19 -12.37
CA PRO A 13 -27.58 5.56 -12.76
C PRO A 13 -26.54 6.21 -11.83
N ILE A 14 -25.36 6.56 -12.37
CA ILE A 14 -24.28 7.21 -11.61
C ILE A 14 -24.40 8.74 -11.53
N ALA A 15 -25.38 9.35 -12.23
CA ALA A 15 -25.50 10.81 -12.30
C ALA A 15 -25.79 11.43 -10.93
N GLU A 16 -26.79 10.92 -10.22
CA GLU A 16 -27.16 11.42 -8.87
C GLU A 16 -26.02 11.24 -7.86
N LEU A 17 -25.30 10.12 -7.99
CA LEU A 17 -24.11 9.81 -7.20
C LEU A 17 -23.01 10.86 -7.43
N ARG A 18 -22.67 11.11 -8.69
CA ARG A 18 -21.66 12.10 -9.08
C ARG A 18 -22.01 13.49 -8.54
N GLU A 19 -23.27 13.91 -8.70
CA GLU A 19 -23.75 15.20 -8.17
C GLU A 19 -23.68 15.28 -6.65
N ALA A 20 -24.03 14.22 -5.94
CA ALA A 20 -23.97 14.18 -4.48
C ALA A 20 -22.54 14.28 -3.96
N LEU A 21 -21.61 13.55 -4.57
CA LEU A 21 -20.19 13.62 -4.20
C LEU A 21 -19.56 14.97 -4.57
N GLN A 22 -19.91 15.53 -5.72
CA GLN A 22 -19.47 16.88 -6.11
C GLN A 22 -19.97 17.95 -5.13
N ARG A 23 -21.25 17.89 -4.72
CA ARG A 23 -21.80 18.78 -3.68
C ARG A 23 -21.11 18.59 -2.33
N ALA A 24 -20.66 17.38 -2.03
CA ALA A 24 -19.87 17.07 -0.84
C ALA A 24 -18.37 17.46 -0.95
N GLY A 25 -17.93 18.06 -2.06
CA GLY A 25 -16.57 18.58 -2.22
C GLY A 25 -15.57 17.57 -2.79
N TYR A 26 -16.03 16.49 -3.41
CA TYR A 26 -15.19 15.50 -4.08
C TYR A 26 -15.07 15.78 -5.58
N GLU A 27 -13.89 15.53 -6.14
CA GLU A 27 -13.66 15.51 -7.59
C GLU A 27 -13.82 14.09 -8.10
N ILE A 28 -14.76 13.85 -9.02
CA ILE A 28 -14.98 12.52 -9.58
C ILE A 28 -14.18 12.34 -10.85
N LEU A 29 -13.30 11.35 -10.84
CA LEU A 29 -12.46 11.01 -11.96
C LEU A 29 -13.24 10.28 -13.07
N ALA A 30 -12.56 10.07 -14.19
CA ALA A 30 -13.13 9.30 -15.29
C ALA A 30 -13.34 7.84 -14.84
N ASP A 31 -14.51 7.29 -15.17
CA ASP A 31 -14.85 5.93 -14.81
C ASP A 31 -13.89 4.93 -15.45
N VAL A 32 -13.55 3.91 -14.70
CA VAL A 32 -12.82 2.76 -15.22
C VAL A 32 -13.85 1.67 -15.53
N ALA A 33 -14.04 1.41 -16.82
CA ALA A 33 -15.03 0.44 -17.30
C ALA A 33 -14.75 -0.99 -16.80
N HIS A 34 -13.51 -1.34 -16.45
CA HIS A 34 -13.13 -2.70 -16.06
C HIS A 34 -12.09 -2.74 -14.94
N ALA A 35 -12.31 -3.60 -13.94
CA ALA A 35 -11.39 -3.82 -12.80
C ALA A 35 -9.94 -4.18 -13.20
N ARG A 36 -9.73 -4.77 -14.39
CA ARG A 36 -8.38 -5.08 -14.91
C ARG A 36 -7.53 -3.86 -15.21
N ALA A 37 -8.13 -2.69 -15.41
CA ALA A 37 -7.41 -1.44 -15.62
C ALA A 37 -7.21 -0.65 -14.31
N LEU A 38 -7.57 -1.22 -13.15
CA LEU A 38 -7.62 -0.50 -11.89
C LEU A 38 -6.25 0.00 -11.44
N LEU A 39 -5.21 -0.85 -11.45
CA LEU A 39 -3.85 -0.44 -11.07
C LEU A 39 -3.35 0.70 -11.98
N HIS A 40 -3.48 0.54 -13.30
CA HIS A 40 -3.06 1.56 -14.26
C HIS A 40 -3.79 2.90 -14.06
N ALA A 41 -5.10 2.85 -13.79
CA ALA A 41 -5.88 4.03 -13.49
C ALA A 41 -5.46 4.68 -12.17
N VAL A 42 -5.14 3.90 -11.14
CA VAL A 42 -4.65 4.43 -9.86
C VAL A 42 -3.27 5.10 -10.02
N GLU A 43 -2.37 4.52 -10.79
CA GLU A 43 -1.04 5.09 -11.04
C GLU A 43 -1.11 6.38 -11.85
N THR A 44 -1.92 6.38 -12.91
CA THR A 44 -2.05 7.50 -13.85
C THR A 44 -2.88 8.62 -13.26
N GLN A 45 -4.06 8.28 -12.72
CA GLN A 45 -5.02 9.26 -12.25
C GLN A 45 -4.81 9.62 -10.79
N ARG A 46 -4.09 8.84 -9.97
CA ARG A 46 -3.78 9.13 -8.56
C ARG A 46 -5.00 9.54 -7.72
N PRO A 47 -6.06 8.71 -7.64
CA PRO A 47 -7.23 8.99 -6.80
C PRO A 47 -6.90 8.91 -5.31
N ASP A 48 -7.53 9.76 -4.50
CA ASP A 48 -7.42 9.69 -3.05
C ASP A 48 -8.25 8.54 -2.48
N VAL A 49 -9.35 8.16 -3.12
CA VAL A 49 -10.21 7.03 -2.72
C VAL A 49 -10.84 6.36 -3.92
N ILE A 50 -11.04 5.04 -3.82
CA ILE A 50 -11.68 4.22 -4.85
C ILE A 50 -13.06 3.80 -4.33
N LEU A 51 -14.07 4.04 -5.15
CA LEU A 51 -15.45 3.71 -4.92
C LEU A 51 -15.88 2.65 -5.93
N ILE A 52 -16.29 1.48 -5.45
CA ILE A 52 -16.70 0.37 -6.31
C ILE A 52 -18.18 0.09 -6.05
N ASP A 53 -18.98 0.07 -7.12
CA ASP A 53 -20.35 -0.42 -7.12
C ASP A 53 -20.40 -1.71 -7.97
N THR A 54 -20.88 -2.79 -7.39
CA THR A 54 -21.00 -4.09 -8.06
C THR A 54 -22.17 -4.86 -7.47
N GLU A 55 -22.85 -5.70 -8.23
CA GLU A 55 -23.88 -6.58 -7.64
C GLU A 55 -23.24 -7.60 -6.69
N SER A 56 -22.10 -8.16 -7.10
CA SER A 56 -21.31 -9.10 -6.33
C SER A 56 -19.86 -9.12 -6.86
N PRO A 57 -18.85 -8.91 -6.01
CA PRO A 57 -17.47 -8.87 -6.47
C PRO A 57 -17.02 -10.24 -6.97
N THR A 58 -16.56 -10.28 -8.22
CA THR A 58 -15.97 -11.49 -8.80
C THR A 58 -14.57 -11.74 -8.23
N ARG A 59 -14.13 -13.01 -8.28
CA ARG A 59 -12.78 -13.39 -7.85
C ARG A 59 -11.68 -12.60 -8.60
N ASP A 60 -11.82 -12.39 -9.91
CA ASP A 60 -10.88 -11.60 -10.71
C ASP A 60 -10.78 -10.17 -10.19
N THR A 61 -11.93 -9.53 -9.89
CA THR A 61 -11.97 -8.17 -9.30
C THR A 61 -11.21 -8.10 -7.98
N LEU A 62 -11.42 -9.07 -7.10
CA LEU A 62 -10.73 -9.13 -5.80
C LEU A 62 -9.23 -9.40 -5.96
N GLU A 63 -8.81 -10.21 -6.93
CA GLU A 63 -7.39 -10.44 -7.23
C GLU A 63 -6.73 -9.17 -7.78
N GLN A 64 -7.39 -8.44 -8.69
CA GLN A 64 -6.89 -7.15 -9.19
C GLN A 64 -6.77 -6.11 -8.07
N LEU A 65 -7.74 -6.08 -7.14
CA LEU A 65 -7.69 -5.21 -5.97
C LEU A 65 -6.51 -5.54 -5.06
N ALA A 66 -6.24 -6.82 -4.83
CA ALA A 66 -5.11 -7.25 -4.02
C ALA A 66 -3.77 -6.83 -4.66
N VAL A 67 -3.63 -7.00 -5.98
CA VAL A 67 -2.45 -6.56 -6.73
C VAL A 67 -2.27 -5.04 -6.64
N MET A 68 -3.36 -4.28 -6.87
CA MET A 68 -3.34 -2.83 -6.75
C MET A 68 -2.97 -2.38 -5.35
N ASN A 69 -3.54 -2.99 -4.30
CA ASN A 69 -3.24 -2.63 -2.92
C ASN A 69 -1.79 -2.94 -2.49
N ALA A 70 -1.16 -3.94 -3.10
CA ALA A 70 0.25 -4.25 -2.86
C ALA A 70 1.18 -3.22 -3.53
N ALA A 71 0.85 -2.75 -4.74
CA ALA A 71 1.69 -1.85 -5.52
C ALA A 71 1.45 -0.36 -5.20
N ALA A 72 0.20 0.05 -5.10
CA ALA A 72 -0.24 1.42 -4.92
C ALA A 72 -1.48 1.45 -3.98
N PRO A 73 -1.28 1.27 -2.67
CA PRO A 73 -2.37 1.16 -1.71
C PRO A 73 -3.24 2.43 -1.70
N ARG A 74 -4.56 2.25 -1.73
CA ARG A 74 -5.57 3.33 -1.66
C ARG A 74 -6.74 2.86 -0.80
N PRO A 75 -7.47 3.77 -0.12
CA PRO A 75 -8.72 3.40 0.52
C PRO A 75 -9.72 2.93 -0.54
N VAL A 76 -10.33 1.77 -0.30
CA VAL A 76 -11.34 1.18 -1.18
C VAL A 76 -12.65 1.03 -0.42
N VAL A 77 -13.70 1.66 -0.92
CA VAL A 77 -15.07 1.49 -0.45
C VAL A 77 -15.85 0.72 -1.50
N MET A 78 -16.36 -0.44 -1.11
CA MET A 78 -17.11 -1.34 -1.99
C MET A 78 -18.58 -1.40 -1.55
N PHE A 79 -19.47 -1.05 -2.45
CA PHE A 79 -20.91 -1.23 -2.32
C PHE A 79 -21.31 -2.48 -3.11
N SER A 80 -22.07 -3.34 -2.47
CA SER A 80 -22.49 -4.61 -3.05
C SER A 80 -23.81 -5.10 -2.48
N ASP A 81 -24.59 -5.78 -3.31
CA ASP A 81 -25.86 -6.39 -2.90
C ASP A 81 -25.62 -7.77 -2.25
N ALA A 82 -24.40 -8.33 -2.39
CA ALA A 82 -24.00 -9.60 -1.80
C ALA A 82 -23.72 -9.49 -0.29
N ALA A 83 -24.63 -10.05 0.52
CA ALA A 83 -24.55 -10.14 1.98
C ALA A 83 -23.79 -11.39 2.50
N ASP A 84 -23.32 -12.26 1.60
CA ASP A 84 -22.65 -13.50 1.98
C ASP A 84 -21.33 -13.22 2.72
N GLN A 85 -21.17 -13.81 3.92
CA GLN A 85 -20.00 -13.57 4.75
C GLN A 85 -18.68 -14.03 4.11
N SER A 86 -18.70 -15.06 3.27
CA SER A 86 -17.50 -15.53 2.55
C SER A 86 -17.03 -14.49 1.54
N VAL A 87 -17.97 -13.82 0.86
CA VAL A 87 -17.71 -12.73 -0.09
C VAL A 87 -17.17 -11.50 0.65
N ILE A 88 -17.82 -11.09 1.73
CA ILE A 88 -17.36 -9.97 2.58
C ILE A 88 -15.93 -10.22 3.07
N ARG A 89 -15.66 -11.43 3.60
CA ARG A 89 -14.31 -11.79 4.06
C ARG A 89 -13.29 -11.83 2.92
N ALA A 90 -13.68 -12.25 1.72
CA ALA A 90 -12.80 -12.22 0.55
C ALA A 90 -12.47 -10.78 0.12
N ALA A 91 -13.45 -9.88 0.13
CA ALA A 91 -13.26 -8.47 -0.16
C ALA A 91 -12.30 -7.79 0.84
N VAL A 92 -12.49 -8.04 2.14
CA VAL A 92 -11.59 -7.53 3.18
C VAL A 92 -10.17 -8.05 2.99
N ARG A 93 -10.00 -9.34 2.67
CA ARG A 93 -8.66 -9.92 2.38
C ARG A 93 -8.01 -9.33 1.12
N ALA A 94 -8.80 -8.88 0.14
CA ALA A 94 -8.30 -8.17 -1.03
C ALA A 94 -7.90 -6.72 -0.74
N GLY A 95 -8.11 -6.24 0.49
CA GLY A 95 -7.76 -4.88 0.92
C GLY A 95 -8.88 -3.86 0.72
N VAL A 96 -10.15 -4.30 0.71
CA VAL A 96 -11.28 -3.38 0.83
C VAL A 96 -11.33 -2.80 2.24
N THR A 97 -11.27 -1.47 2.34
CA THR A 97 -11.30 -0.75 3.62
C THR A 97 -12.69 -0.74 4.25
N THR A 98 -13.73 -0.65 3.41
CA THR A 98 -15.12 -0.66 3.88
C THR A 98 -16.00 -1.34 2.86
N TYR A 99 -16.76 -2.34 3.31
CA TYR A 99 -17.73 -3.08 2.50
C TYR A 99 -19.13 -2.78 2.99
N VAL A 100 -20.01 -2.33 2.10
CA VAL A 100 -21.36 -1.87 2.43
C VAL A 100 -22.39 -2.73 1.71
N VAL A 101 -23.24 -3.40 2.49
CA VAL A 101 -24.37 -4.21 2.02
C VAL A 101 -25.65 -3.37 2.10
N ASP A 102 -25.85 -2.45 1.16
CA ASP A 102 -27.09 -1.66 1.05
C ASP A 102 -27.20 -0.85 -0.26
N GLY A 103 -26.40 -1.20 -1.29
CA GLY A 103 -26.25 -0.33 -2.46
C GLY A 103 -25.78 1.10 -2.14
N MET A 104 -25.61 1.90 -3.18
CA MET A 104 -25.04 3.24 -3.03
C MET A 104 -26.13 4.30 -2.81
N ALA A 105 -26.28 4.78 -1.57
CA ALA A 105 -27.22 5.86 -1.23
C ALA A 105 -26.49 7.22 -1.14
N PRO A 106 -26.85 8.23 -1.97
CA PRO A 106 -26.15 9.52 -2.04
C PRO A 106 -25.88 10.19 -0.69
N GLY A 107 -26.86 10.20 0.21
CA GLY A 107 -26.75 10.84 1.53
C GLY A 107 -25.81 10.13 2.52
N LYS A 108 -25.41 8.89 2.25
CA LYS A 108 -24.53 8.10 3.14
C LYS A 108 -23.05 8.14 2.71
N LEU A 109 -22.74 8.64 1.51
CA LEU A 109 -21.42 8.45 0.90
C LEU A 109 -20.32 9.24 1.58
N ALA A 110 -20.51 10.54 1.77
CA ALA A 110 -19.46 11.39 2.31
C ALA A 110 -18.99 10.92 3.70
N PRO A 111 -19.87 10.58 4.66
CA PRO A 111 -19.43 10.00 5.93
C PRO A 111 -18.71 8.66 5.78
N ILE A 112 -19.18 7.78 4.89
CA ILE A 112 -18.53 6.47 4.66
C ILE A 112 -17.12 6.66 4.09
N LEU A 113 -16.97 7.54 3.10
CA LEU A 113 -15.67 7.86 2.47
C LEU A 113 -14.72 8.49 3.49
N GLU A 114 -15.19 9.42 4.33
CA GLU A 114 -14.38 10.06 5.37
C GLU A 114 -13.85 9.04 6.38
N VAL A 115 -14.72 8.16 6.88
CA VAL A 115 -14.31 7.09 7.80
C VAL A 115 -13.35 6.10 7.13
N ALA A 116 -13.59 5.74 5.87
CA ALA A 116 -12.71 4.83 5.13
C ALA A 116 -11.32 5.42 4.92
N CYS A 117 -11.24 6.69 4.50
CA CYS A 117 -9.96 7.38 4.34
C CYS A 117 -9.20 7.47 5.67
N ALA A 118 -9.87 7.87 6.76
CA ALA A 118 -9.24 7.96 8.08
C ALA A 118 -8.72 6.59 8.56
N ARG A 119 -9.48 5.51 8.36
CA ARG A 119 -9.04 4.15 8.72
C ARG A 119 -7.84 3.71 7.91
N PHE A 120 -7.86 3.96 6.60
CA PHE A 120 -6.75 3.62 5.73
C PHE A 120 -5.48 4.39 6.10
N ASP A 121 -5.58 5.68 6.40
CA ASP A 121 -4.44 6.50 6.82
C ASP A 121 -3.79 5.96 8.10
N GLU A 122 -4.58 5.52 9.07
CA GLU A 122 -4.07 4.90 10.30
C GLU A 122 -3.41 3.54 10.02
N GLU A 123 -4.02 2.69 9.18
CA GLU A 123 -3.40 1.41 8.77
C GLU A 123 -2.09 1.62 8.00
N ASP A 124 -2.03 2.60 7.10
CA ASP A 124 -0.84 2.90 6.31
C ASP A 124 0.28 3.45 7.20
N LYS A 125 -0.03 4.31 8.18
CA LYS A 125 0.94 4.75 9.20
C LYS A 125 1.52 3.57 9.97
N LEU A 126 0.67 2.65 10.43
CA LEU A 126 1.12 1.45 11.14
C LEU A 126 1.98 0.56 10.26
N ARG A 127 1.59 0.35 9.00
CA ARG A 127 2.34 -0.45 8.02
C ARG A 127 3.72 0.15 7.74
N ARG A 128 3.81 1.47 7.53
CA ARG A 128 5.08 2.17 7.34
C ARG A 128 5.97 2.07 8.57
N ARG A 129 5.39 2.21 9.77
CA ARG A 129 6.15 2.10 11.03
C ARG A 129 6.67 0.68 11.25
N LEU A 130 5.87 -0.33 10.94
CA LEU A 130 6.30 -1.73 10.99
C LEU A 130 7.48 -1.96 10.05
N ALA A 131 7.36 -1.54 8.78
CA ALA A 131 8.42 -1.67 7.80
C ALA A 131 9.72 -0.95 8.22
N GLU A 132 9.60 0.22 8.85
CA GLU A 132 10.76 0.95 9.38
C GLU A 132 11.47 0.17 10.50
N VAL A 133 10.71 -0.39 11.45
CA VAL A 133 11.26 -1.18 12.56
C VAL A 133 11.90 -2.48 12.05
N GLU A 134 11.26 -3.17 11.11
CA GLU A 134 11.80 -4.36 10.48
C GLU A 134 13.11 -4.05 9.74
N GLN A 135 13.17 -2.93 9.03
CA GLN A 135 14.39 -2.48 8.35
C GLN A 135 15.51 -2.17 9.35
N GLN A 136 15.21 -1.51 10.48
CA GLN A 136 16.21 -1.24 11.53
C GLN A 136 16.78 -2.53 12.12
N LEU A 137 15.93 -3.54 12.32
CA LEU A 137 16.38 -4.85 12.82
C LEU A 137 17.25 -5.59 11.78
N ALA A 138 16.86 -5.54 10.50
CA ALA A 138 17.64 -6.11 9.41
C ALA A 138 19.01 -5.41 9.30
N ASP A 139 19.03 -4.08 9.31
CA ASP A 139 20.26 -3.28 9.28
C ASP A 139 21.18 -3.64 10.44
N ARG A 140 20.65 -3.78 11.67
CA ARG A 140 21.46 -4.17 12.83
C ARG A 140 22.15 -5.52 12.63
N LYS A 141 21.43 -6.53 12.11
CA LYS A 141 22.00 -7.84 11.81
C LYS A 141 23.09 -7.76 10.75
N ASP A 142 22.88 -6.97 9.70
CA ASP A 142 23.89 -6.77 8.65
C ASP A 142 25.13 -6.07 9.18
N VAL A 143 24.98 -5.03 10.01
CA VAL A 143 26.12 -4.33 10.65
C VAL A 143 26.92 -5.29 11.53
N ASP A 144 26.27 -6.09 12.37
CA ASP A 144 26.98 -7.03 13.25
C ASP A 144 27.74 -8.09 12.44
N ARG A 145 27.16 -8.60 11.36
CA ARG A 145 27.84 -9.52 10.43
C ARG A 145 29.02 -8.86 9.71
N ALA A 146 28.85 -7.64 9.21
CA ALA A 146 29.90 -6.91 8.52
C ALA A 146 31.08 -6.57 9.44
N LYS A 147 30.80 -6.21 10.70
CA LYS A 147 31.84 -6.05 11.74
C LYS A 147 32.62 -7.34 11.93
N GLY A 148 31.95 -8.47 12.12
CA GLY A 148 32.60 -9.77 12.27
C GLY A 148 33.52 -10.10 11.09
N TRP A 149 33.04 -9.89 9.86
CA TRP A 149 33.86 -10.09 8.67
C TRP A 149 35.10 -9.16 8.61
N LEU A 150 34.93 -7.88 8.95
CA LEU A 150 36.05 -6.92 9.00
C LEU A 150 37.08 -7.30 10.07
N MET A 151 36.60 -7.76 11.24
CA MET A 151 37.45 -8.24 12.32
C MET A 151 38.30 -9.44 11.85
N ASP A 152 37.67 -10.44 11.23
CA ASP A 152 38.34 -11.64 10.75
C ASP A 152 39.33 -11.35 9.60
N ARG A 153 38.94 -10.49 8.66
CA ARG A 153 39.73 -10.23 7.43
C ARG A 153 40.88 -9.26 7.63
N HIS A 154 40.69 -8.25 8.49
CA HIS A 154 41.64 -7.16 8.68
C HIS A 154 42.30 -7.16 10.08
N GLY A 155 41.94 -8.10 10.95
CA GLY A 155 42.49 -8.20 12.31
C GLY A 155 42.09 -7.03 13.21
N LEU A 156 40.95 -6.41 12.94
CA LEU A 156 40.46 -5.23 13.64
C LEU A 156 39.73 -5.58 14.93
N GLY A 157 39.76 -4.68 15.91
CA GLY A 157 38.83 -4.71 17.03
C GLY A 157 37.41 -4.32 16.59
N GLU A 158 36.41 -4.71 17.38
CA GLU A 158 34.99 -4.41 17.06
C GLU A 158 34.73 -2.91 16.90
N ALA A 159 35.31 -2.08 17.77
CA ALA A 159 35.17 -0.62 17.70
C ALA A 159 35.77 -0.03 16.41
N GLU A 160 36.91 -0.55 15.96
CA GLU A 160 37.58 -0.10 14.73
C GLU A 160 36.77 -0.52 13.49
N ALA A 161 36.26 -1.76 13.48
CA ALA A 161 35.39 -2.24 12.42
C ALA A 161 34.10 -1.40 12.31
N PHE A 162 33.50 -1.03 13.44
CA PHE A 162 32.33 -0.15 13.46
C PHE A 162 32.63 1.25 12.93
N GLU A 163 33.72 1.88 13.38
CA GLU A 163 34.13 3.20 12.92
C GLU A 163 34.47 3.24 11.42
N LEU A 164 35.03 2.14 10.87
CA LEU A 164 35.22 2.02 9.42
C LEU A 164 33.91 2.01 8.65
N LEU A 165 32.95 1.17 9.05
CA LEU A 165 31.61 1.12 8.42
C LEU A 165 30.92 2.48 8.51
N ARG A 166 30.97 3.12 9.67
CA ARG A 166 30.38 4.44 9.92
C ARG A 166 31.04 5.52 9.08
N GLY A 167 32.37 5.55 9.04
CA GLY A 167 33.13 6.50 8.23
C GLY A 167 32.82 6.37 6.74
N GLN A 168 32.65 5.14 6.25
CA GLN A 168 32.25 4.88 4.86
C GLN A 168 30.79 5.31 4.59
N ALA A 169 29.88 5.05 5.50
CA ALA A 169 28.48 5.50 5.39
C ALA A 169 28.38 7.03 5.32
N MET A 170 29.14 7.73 6.17
CA MET A 170 29.21 9.20 6.17
C MET A 170 29.79 9.76 4.87
N LYS A 171 30.87 9.16 4.34
CA LYS A 171 31.47 9.58 3.07
C LYS A 171 30.53 9.42 1.87
N GLN A 172 29.68 8.40 1.90
CA GLN A 172 28.74 8.10 0.81
C GLN A 172 27.37 8.78 0.99
N GLY A 173 27.05 9.29 2.19
CA GLY A 173 25.74 9.87 2.50
C GLY A 173 24.60 8.83 2.54
N VAL A 174 24.92 7.57 2.88
CA VAL A 174 23.97 6.46 2.90
C VAL A 174 23.82 5.90 4.32
N ARG A 175 22.83 5.02 4.54
CA ARG A 175 22.61 4.42 5.86
C ARG A 175 23.70 3.39 6.16
N LEU A 176 24.00 3.22 7.46
CA LEU A 176 25.01 2.27 7.92
C LEU A 176 24.73 0.83 7.47
N GLY A 177 23.46 0.40 7.51
CA GLY A 177 23.05 -0.92 7.03
C GLY A 177 23.30 -1.14 5.53
N ASP A 178 23.19 -0.08 4.71
CA ASP A 178 23.47 -0.17 3.27
C ASP A 178 24.97 -0.43 3.02
N VAL A 179 25.85 0.24 3.75
CA VAL A 179 27.30 -0.04 3.70
C VAL A 179 27.63 -1.44 4.18
N ALA A 180 27.00 -1.88 5.28
CA ALA A 180 27.21 -3.23 5.79
C ALA A 180 26.84 -4.30 4.75
N ARG A 181 25.71 -4.13 4.04
CA ARG A 181 25.33 -5.01 2.93
C ARG A 181 26.32 -4.98 1.77
N GLN A 182 26.84 -3.81 1.39
CA GLN A 182 27.88 -3.71 0.36
C GLN A 182 29.13 -4.50 0.76
N VAL A 183 29.59 -4.34 2.00
CA VAL A 183 30.75 -5.09 2.53
C VAL A 183 30.50 -6.59 2.51
N LEU A 184 29.31 -7.04 2.95
CA LEU A 184 28.94 -8.45 2.92
C LEU A 184 28.84 -9.00 1.48
N SER A 185 28.35 -8.21 0.52
CA SER A 185 28.27 -8.64 -0.89
C SER A 185 29.63 -8.85 -1.55
N LEU A 186 30.68 -8.19 -1.05
CA LEU A 186 32.06 -8.40 -1.49
C LEU A 186 32.70 -9.62 -0.82
N SER A 187 32.10 -10.14 0.25
CA SER A 187 32.59 -11.29 1.02
C SER A 187 32.02 -12.64 0.57
N ASP A 188 30.80 -12.66 0.03
CA ASP A 188 30.13 -13.85 -0.50
C ASP A 188 30.27 -13.85 -2.03
N PRO A 189 30.98 -14.80 -2.67
CA PRO A 189 30.98 -14.89 -4.13
C PRO A 189 29.55 -15.17 -4.64
N PRO A 190 29.15 -14.68 -5.83
CA PRO A 190 27.84 -15.00 -6.39
C PRO A 190 27.70 -16.53 -6.48
N ARG A 191 26.60 -17.08 -5.94
CA ARG A 191 26.28 -18.50 -6.16
C ARG A 191 26.04 -18.71 -7.66
N PRO A 192 26.61 -19.79 -8.24
CA PRO A 192 26.39 -20.16 -9.64
C PRO A 192 24.92 -20.51 -9.92
#